data_AF-A0A382LFS1-F1
#
_entry.id   AF-A0A382LFS1-F1
#
_cell.length_a   1.000
_cell.length_b   1.000
_cell.length_c   1.000
_cell.angle_alpha   90.00
_cell.angle_beta   90.00
_cell.angle_gamma   90.00
#
_symmetry.space_group_name_H-M   'P 1'
#
loop_
_entity.id
_entity.type
_entity.pdbx_description
1 polymer ?
#
loop_
_entity_poly.entity_id
_entity_poly.type
_entity_poly.pdbx_seq_one_letter_code
_entity_poly.pdbx_strand_id
1 'polypeptide(L)'
;MYLIGSTHGRTLISTLWVLLVSPPSLVAQSNPSVNSGPWPPVATFSILGYDAETGEIGGAVQSRVFSVGNGVLWGEAGVGVVATQAVVDVSYGPQSLELLRQGLMPAQVIDRVLSDDPNPRPERWNIEGRQFSVMNARGEVSTHTGPRASDW
;
A
#
# COMPACT_ATOMS: atom_id res chain seq x y z
N MET A 1 0.99 67.92 59.89
CA MET A 1 -0.26 68.69 60.05
C MET A 1 -1.34 68.01 59.19
N TYR A 2 -2.47 67.68 59.83
CA TYR A 2 -3.76 67.11 59.36
C TYR A 2 -4.08 66.94 57.84
N LEU A 3 -4.36 65.70 57.44
CA LEU A 3 -5.63 65.07 56.96
C LEU A 3 -6.63 65.75 55.95
N ILE A 4 -7.25 64.86 55.14
CA ILE A 4 -8.53 64.89 54.34
C ILE A 4 -8.39 65.41 52.88
N GLY A 5 -8.95 64.80 51.80
CA GLY A 5 -9.88 63.69 51.54
C GLY A 5 -10.48 63.81 50.11
N SER A 6 -11.39 62.88 49.74
CA SER A 6 -12.34 62.90 48.58
C SER A 6 -11.79 62.53 47.18
N THR A 7 -11.97 61.30 46.66
CA THR A 7 -13.15 60.64 46.01
C THR A 7 -13.51 61.09 44.59
N HIS A 8 -13.37 60.18 43.60
CA HIS A 8 -14.42 59.67 42.67
C HIS A 8 -13.90 59.26 41.28
N GLY A 9 -14.19 58.00 40.91
CA GLY A 9 -14.73 57.64 39.60
C GLY A 9 -13.80 57.58 38.38
N ARG A 10 -13.02 56.50 38.23
CA ARG A 10 -12.52 56.08 36.92
C ARG A 10 -13.46 55.02 36.35
N THR A 11 -14.36 55.44 35.45
CA THR A 11 -15.21 54.55 34.66
C THR A 11 -14.32 53.78 33.68
N LEU A 12 -14.07 52.50 33.95
CA LEU A 12 -13.41 51.59 33.03
C LEU A 12 -14.45 51.14 31.98
N ILE A 13 -14.29 51.59 30.73
CA ILE A 13 -15.05 51.09 29.59
C ILE A 13 -14.50 49.69 29.28
N SER A 14 -15.22 48.66 29.72
CA SER A 14 -14.97 47.26 29.39
C SER A 14 -15.37 47.01 27.94
N THR A 15 -14.41 46.98 27.02
CA THR A 15 -14.61 46.51 25.64
C THR A 15 -14.72 44.99 25.63
N LEU A 16 -15.94 44.47 25.48
CA LEU A 16 -16.21 43.03 25.35
C LEU A 16 -15.82 42.57 23.94
N TRP A 17 -14.74 41.80 23.82
CA TRP A 17 -14.39 41.09 22.58
C TRP A 17 -15.21 39.80 22.50
N VAL A 18 -16.21 39.78 21.61
CA VAL A 18 -16.92 38.55 21.26
C VAL A 18 -16.04 37.78 20.28
N LEU A 19 -15.36 36.73 20.76
CA LEU A 19 -14.68 35.76 19.90
C LEU A 19 -15.73 34.85 19.26
N LEU A 20 -15.99 35.06 17.98
CA LEU A 20 -16.76 34.14 17.13
C LEU A 20 -15.92 32.87 16.90
N VAL A 21 -16.14 31.84 17.72
CA VAL A 21 -15.61 30.50 17.44
C VAL A 21 -16.43 29.91 16.29
N SER A 22 -15.84 29.87 15.10
CA SER A 22 -16.42 29.13 13.98
C SER A 22 -16.33 27.63 14.29
N PRO A 23 -17.43 26.86 14.22
CA PRO A 23 -17.34 25.42 14.40
C PRO A 23 -16.47 24.82 13.29
N PRO A 24 -15.66 23.79 13.59
CA PRO A 24 -14.89 23.11 12.56
C PRO A 24 -15.86 22.56 11.51
N SER A 25 -15.65 22.95 10.25
CA SER A 25 -16.40 22.39 9.14
C SER A 25 -16.11 20.89 9.07
N LEU A 26 -17.14 20.09 9.33
CA LEU A 26 -17.10 18.64 9.09
C LEU A 26 -17.00 18.46 7.57
N VAL A 27 -15.78 18.33 7.06
CA VAL A 27 -15.56 17.84 5.70
C VAL A 27 -16.02 16.40 5.72
N ALA A 28 -17.21 16.14 5.16
CA ALA A 28 -17.65 14.78 4.90
C ALA A 28 -16.61 14.13 3.98
N GLN A 29 -15.86 13.18 4.53
CA GLN A 29 -14.96 12.35 3.75
C GLN A 29 -15.84 11.58 2.76
N SER A 30 -15.76 11.92 1.48
CA SER A 30 -16.45 11.15 0.44
C SER A 30 -15.82 9.77 0.41
N ASN A 31 -16.47 8.78 1.00
CA ASN A 31 -16.11 7.39 0.73
C ASN A 31 -16.28 7.19 -0.79
N PRO A 32 -15.22 6.81 -1.52
CA PRO A 32 -15.39 6.46 -2.92
C PRO A 32 -16.45 5.37 -2.99
N SER A 33 -17.47 5.61 -3.81
CA SER A 33 -18.56 4.67 -3.99
C SER A 33 -17.98 3.36 -4.53
N VAL A 34 -17.83 2.35 -3.66
CA VAL A 34 -17.51 0.99 -4.08
C VAL A 34 -18.59 0.60 -5.07
N ASN A 35 -18.18 0.40 -6.33
CA ASN A 35 -19.10 0.10 -7.42
C ASN A 35 -19.83 -1.20 -7.08
N SER A 36 -21.09 -1.09 -6.67
CA SER A 36 -21.89 -2.18 -6.12
C SER A 36 -22.42 -3.05 -7.26
N GLY A 37 -21.53 -3.76 -7.94
CA GLY A 37 -21.94 -4.95 -8.67
C GLY A 37 -22.64 -5.92 -7.70
N PRO A 38 -23.38 -6.92 -8.19
CA PRO A 38 -24.12 -7.86 -7.33
C PRO A 38 -23.21 -8.68 -6.41
N TRP A 39 -21.89 -8.61 -6.60
CA TRP A 39 -20.87 -9.27 -5.78
C TRP A 39 -19.84 -8.26 -5.30
N PRO A 40 -19.33 -8.41 -4.06
CA PRO A 40 -18.21 -7.61 -3.59
C PRO A 40 -16.97 -7.84 -4.46
N PRO A 41 -16.05 -6.86 -4.56
CA PRO A 41 -14.80 -7.00 -5.29
C PRO A 41 -14.05 -8.30 -4.93
N VAL A 42 -13.51 -8.97 -5.95
CA VAL A 42 -12.66 -10.15 -5.75
C VAL A 42 -11.26 -9.65 -5.39
N ALA A 43 -10.86 -9.86 -4.14
CA ALA A 43 -9.54 -9.47 -3.66
C ALA A 43 -8.64 -10.68 -3.42
N THR A 44 -7.33 -10.46 -3.53
CA THR A 44 -6.27 -11.43 -3.24
C THR A 44 -5.23 -10.75 -2.38
N PHE A 45 -4.99 -11.26 -1.18
CA PHE A 45 -3.89 -10.78 -0.34
C PHE A 45 -2.82 -11.86 -0.19
N SER A 46 -1.58 -11.42 -0.11
CA SER A 46 -0.43 -12.27 0.10
C SER A 46 0.54 -11.63 1.09
N ILE A 47 1.36 -12.46 1.72
CA ILE A 47 2.42 -12.05 2.64
C ILE A 47 3.69 -12.81 2.29
N LEU A 48 4.82 -12.10 2.28
CA LEU A 48 6.16 -12.66 2.21
C LEU A 48 6.80 -12.48 3.59
N GLY A 49 7.45 -13.52 4.09
CA GLY A 49 8.07 -13.54 5.42
C GLY A 49 9.54 -13.95 5.33
N TYR A 50 10.34 -13.32 6.16
CA TYR A 50 11.73 -13.67 6.43
C TYR A 50 11.93 -13.79 7.93
N ASP A 51 12.48 -14.92 8.37
CA ASP A 51 12.93 -15.12 9.74
C ASP A 51 14.43 -14.84 9.83
N ALA A 52 14.81 -13.79 10.56
CA ALA A 52 16.20 -13.39 10.72
C ALA A 52 17.02 -14.32 11.62
N GLU A 53 16.39 -15.11 12.49
CA GLU A 53 17.10 -16.04 13.38
C GLU A 53 17.53 -17.32 12.63
N THR A 54 16.66 -17.84 11.76
CA THR A 54 16.88 -19.09 11.02
C THR A 54 17.35 -18.86 9.58
N GLY A 55 17.11 -17.68 9.02
CA GLY A 55 17.30 -17.39 7.60
C GLY A 55 16.21 -17.97 6.70
N GLU A 56 15.13 -18.51 7.27
CA GLU A 56 14.02 -19.05 6.50
C GLU A 56 13.23 -17.95 5.80
N ILE A 57 12.76 -18.26 4.58
CA ILE A 57 11.87 -17.41 3.80
C ILE A 57 10.61 -18.20 3.45
N GLY A 58 9.49 -17.49 3.36
CA GLY A 58 8.23 -18.11 2.99
C GLY A 58 7.19 -17.09 2.56
N GLY A 59 6.02 -17.59 2.20
CA GLY A 59 4.89 -16.73 1.94
C GLY A 59 3.57 -17.48 2.01
N ALA A 60 2.49 -16.72 2.03
CA ALA A 60 1.13 -17.24 2.01
C ALA A 60 0.25 -16.34 1.15
N VAL A 61 -0.81 -16.91 0.57
CA VAL A 61 -1.79 -16.20 -0.24
C VAL A 61 -3.20 -16.69 0.09
N GLN A 62 -4.16 -15.77 0.12
CA GLN A 62 -5.58 -16.06 0.18
C GLN A 62 -6.28 -15.35 -0.99
N SER A 63 -7.23 -16.06 -1.61
CA SER A 63 -8.05 -15.51 -2.68
C SER A 63 -9.39 -16.24 -2.77
N ARG A 64 -10.35 -15.60 -3.44
CA ARG A 64 -11.59 -16.23 -3.92
C ARG A 64 -11.42 -16.94 -5.27
N VAL A 65 -10.23 -16.90 -5.86
CA VAL A 65 -9.86 -17.66 -7.07
C VAL A 65 -9.41 -19.07 -6.67
N PHE A 66 -9.92 -20.08 -7.37
CA PHE A 66 -9.51 -21.47 -7.16
C PHE A 66 -8.04 -21.69 -7.51
N SER A 67 -7.33 -22.49 -6.71
CA SER A 67 -5.93 -22.87 -6.96
C SER A 67 -4.97 -21.67 -7.10
N VAL A 68 -5.22 -20.61 -6.34
CA VAL A 68 -4.45 -19.34 -6.41
C VAL A 68 -2.93 -19.53 -6.27
N GLY A 69 -2.48 -20.51 -5.46
CA GLY A 69 -1.07 -20.76 -5.20
C GLY A 69 -0.24 -20.99 -6.48
N ASN A 70 -0.80 -21.67 -7.49
CA ASN A 70 -0.08 -22.04 -8.71
C ASN A 70 0.32 -20.84 -9.59
N GLY A 71 -0.37 -19.71 -9.47
CA GLY A 71 -0.06 -18.49 -10.22
C GLY A 71 0.60 -17.41 -9.36
N VAL A 72 0.25 -17.36 -8.08
CA VAL A 72 0.63 -16.24 -7.22
C VAL A 72 1.95 -16.45 -6.52
N LEU A 73 2.14 -17.58 -5.85
CA LEU A 73 3.22 -17.75 -4.89
C LEU A 73 4.33 -18.64 -5.46
N TRP A 74 5.54 -18.12 -5.46
CA TRP A 74 6.75 -18.81 -5.92
C TRP A 74 7.82 -18.70 -4.85
N GLY A 75 8.63 -19.74 -4.68
CA GLY A 75 9.72 -19.72 -3.73
C GLY A 75 10.78 -20.74 -4.07
N GLU A 76 12.03 -20.38 -3.77
CA GLU A 76 13.18 -21.25 -3.90
C GLU A 76 14.14 -21.00 -2.73
N ALA A 77 14.47 -22.08 -2.03
CA ALA A 77 15.33 -22.04 -0.85
C ALA A 77 16.71 -21.43 -1.19
N GLY A 78 17.15 -20.48 -0.37
CA GLY A 78 18.42 -19.78 -0.59
C GLY A 78 18.42 -18.76 -1.74
N VAL A 79 17.32 -18.62 -2.48
CA VAL A 79 17.19 -17.63 -3.57
C VAL A 79 16.20 -16.53 -3.19
N GLY A 80 14.93 -16.87 -2.92
CA GLY A 80 13.90 -15.88 -2.62
C GLY A 80 12.47 -16.41 -2.71
N VAL A 81 11.53 -15.51 -2.44
CA VAL A 81 10.09 -15.73 -2.48
C VAL A 81 9.41 -14.58 -3.21
N VAL A 82 8.37 -14.89 -3.98
CA VAL A 82 7.75 -13.97 -4.93
C VAL A 82 6.23 -14.15 -4.90
N ALA A 83 5.51 -13.03 -4.89
CA ALA A 83 4.05 -13.01 -4.97
C ALA A 83 3.58 -12.15 -6.15
N THR A 84 2.85 -12.74 -7.09
CA THR A 84 2.22 -12.03 -8.23
C THR A 84 0.70 -12.03 -8.02
N GLN A 85 0.01 -10.90 -8.21
CA GLN A 85 -1.44 -10.82 -7.96
C GLN A 85 -2.10 -9.67 -8.75
N ALA A 86 -3.38 -9.41 -8.46
CA ALA A 86 -4.28 -8.56 -9.23
C ALA A 86 -4.39 -9.03 -10.69
N VAL A 87 -3.74 -8.38 -11.64
CA VAL A 87 -3.63 -8.87 -13.03
C VAL A 87 -2.35 -9.69 -13.17
N VAL A 88 -2.44 -11.01 -12.95
CA VAL A 88 -1.30 -11.94 -12.88
C VAL A 88 -0.68 -12.26 -14.24
N ASP A 89 0.63 -12.18 -14.35
CA ASP A 89 1.42 -12.93 -15.35
C ASP A 89 2.24 -14.01 -14.62
N VAL A 90 1.91 -15.27 -14.88
CA VAL A 90 2.51 -16.44 -14.22
C VAL A 90 4.03 -16.53 -14.47
N SER A 91 4.51 -15.94 -15.57
CA SER A 91 5.94 -15.96 -15.91
C SER A 91 6.80 -15.10 -14.98
N TYR A 92 6.22 -14.10 -14.30
CA TYR A 92 6.95 -13.21 -13.39
C TYR A 92 7.63 -13.98 -12.26
N GLY A 93 6.99 -15.02 -11.73
CA GLY A 93 7.55 -15.83 -10.64
C GLY A 93 8.90 -16.46 -11.00
N PRO A 94 8.94 -17.38 -11.99
CA PRO A 94 10.18 -18.00 -12.44
C PRO A 94 11.25 -17.01 -12.92
N GLN A 95 10.86 -15.96 -13.66
CA GLN A 95 11.79 -14.92 -14.11
C GLN A 95 12.45 -14.21 -12.93
N SER A 96 11.68 -13.93 -11.89
CA SER A 96 12.19 -13.22 -10.71
C SER A 96 13.11 -14.07 -9.88
N LEU A 97 12.79 -15.36 -9.70
CA LEU A 97 13.70 -16.30 -9.04
C LEU A 97 15.03 -16.44 -9.81
N GLU A 98 14.99 -16.46 -11.15
CA GLU A 98 16.20 -16.46 -11.97
C GLU A 98 17.04 -15.19 -11.78
N LEU A 99 16.41 -14.01 -11.80
CA LEU A 99 17.12 -12.75 -11.59
C LEU A 99 17.69 -12.63 -10.16
N LEU A 100 16.97 -13.14 -9.16
CA LEU A 100 17.47 -13.24 -7.78
C LEU A 100 18.67 -14.20 -7.69
N ARG A 101 18.64 -15.33 -8.40
CA ARG A 101 19.77 -16.27 -8.49
C ARG A 101 21.02 -15.60 -9.08
N GLN A 102 20.83 -14.67 -10.01
CA GLN A 102 21.91 -13.84 -10.59
C GLN A 102 22.40 -12.73 -9.63
N GLY A 103 21.78 -12.60 -8.46
CA GLY A 103 22.19 -11.66 -7.41
C GLY A 103 21.59 -10.26 -7.54
N LEU A 104 20.58 -10.06 -8.39
CA LEU A 104 19.91 -8.77 -8.50
C LEU A 104 19.15 -8.45 -7.21
N MET A 105 19.10 -7.16 -6.87
CA MET A 105 18.29 -6.66 -5.78
C MET A 105 16.80 -6.70 -6.16
N PRO A 106 15.88 -6.95 -5.21
CA PRO A 106 14.45 -7.06 -5.47
C PRO A 106 13.85 -5.90 -6.31
N ALA A 107 14.28 -4.67 -6.08
CA ALA A 107 13.86 -3.51 -6.88
C ALA A 107 14.30 -3.63 -8.35
N GLN A 108 15.55 -4.06 -8.59
CA GLN A 108 16.07 -4.29 -9.94
C GLN A 108 15.34 -5.45 -10.64
N VAL A 109 14.95 -6.49 -9.88
CA VAL A 109 14.14 -7.59 -10.38
C VAL A 109 12.78 -7.08 -10.86
N ILE A 110 12.10 -6.28 -10.04
CA ILE A 110 10.82 -5.65 -10.40
C ILE A 110 10.97 -4.81 -11.68
N ASP A 111 11.96 -3.92 -11.71
CA ASP A 111 12.20 -3.05 -12.86
C ASP A 111 12.45 -3.86 -14.13
N ARG A 112 13.29 -4.91 -14.03
CA ARG A 112 13.63 -5.76 -15.17
C ARG A 112 12.41 -6.52 -15.70
N VAL A 113 11.67 -7.19 -14.80
CA VAL A 113 10.49 -7.99 -15.17
C VAL A 113 9.40 -7.11 -15.78
N LEU A 114 9.14 -5.93 -15.21
CA LEU A 114 8.17 -4.98 -15.77
C LEU A 114 8.64 -4.43 -17.12
N SER A 115 9.94 -4.14 -17.28
CA SER A 115 10.49 -3.64 -18.55
C SER A 115 10.39 -4.66 -19.69
N ASP A 116 10.39 -5.95 -19.35
CA ASP A 116 10.33 -7.07 -20.30
C ASP A 116 8.90 -7.57 -20.55
N ASP A 117 7.88 -7.08 -19.83
CA ASP A 117 6.49 -7.53 -20.00
C ASP A 117 5.97 -7.10 -21.39
N PRO A 118 5.65 -8.07 -22.28
CA PRO A 118 5.23 -7.76 -23.65
C PRO A 118 3.80 -7.21 -23.72
N ASN A 119 3.08 -7.18 -22.60
CA ASN A 119 1.69 -6.75 -22.43
C ASN A 119 0.78 -7.26 -23.57
N PRO A 120 0.68 -8.59 -23.77
CA PRO A 120 0.11 -9.17 -25.00
C PRO A 120 -1.41 -8.96 -25.12
N ARG A 121 -2.07 -8.49 -24.04
CA ARG A 121 -3.52 -8.29 -23.96
C ARG A 121 -3.83 -6.95 -23.26
N PRO A 122 -3.45 -5.82 -23.87
CA PRO A 122 -3.43 -4.52 -23.19
C PRO A 122 -4.82 -4.01 -22.79
N GLU A 123 -5.90 -4.48 -23.43
CA GLU A 123 -7.25 -4.02 -23.12
C GLU A 123 -7.86 -4.72 -21.90
N ARG A 124 -7.57 -6.02 -21.72
CA ARG A 124 -8.24 -6.88 -20.73
C ARG A 124 -7.33 -7.43 -19.63
N TRP A 125 -6.01 -7.43 -19.85
CA TRP A 125 -5.01 -8.03 -18.97
C TRP A 125 -3.75 -7.15 -18.89
N ASN A 126 -3.98 -5.85 -18.73
CA ASN A 126 -2.98 -4.80 -18.86
C ASN A 126 -1.90 -4.86 -17.76
N ILE A 127 -0.67 -4.52 -18.13
CA ILE A 127 0.47 -4.36 -17.22
C ILE A 127 0.22 -3.35 -16.08
N GLU A 128 -0.56 -2.30 -16.31
CA GLU A 128 -0.90 -1.29 -15.30
C GLU A 128 -1.79 -1.85 -14.18
N GLY A 129 -2.32 -3.07 -14.33
CA GLY A 129 -3.04 -3.78 -13.27
C GLY A 129 -2.20 -4.80 -12.51
N ARG A 130 -0.90 -4.94 -12.82
CA ARG A 130 0.00 -5.90 -12.16
C ARG A 130 0.19 -5.48 -10.70
N GLN A 131 0.14 -6.43 -9.79
CA GLN A 131 0.64 -6.25 -8.43
C GLN A 131 1.64 -7.35 -8.12
N PHE A 132 2.80 -6.99 -7.60
CA PHE A 132 3.96 -7.86 -7.66
C PHE A 132 4.96 -7.55 -6.54
N SER A 133 5.33 -8.55 -5.74
CA SER A 133 6.30 -8.43 -4.64
C SER A 133 7.40 -9.48 -4.77
N VAL A 134 8.64 -9.07 -4.53
CA VAL A 134 9.84 -9.91 -4.61
C VAL A 134 10.62 -9.75 -3.32
N MET A 135 10.99 -10.85 -2.68
CA MET A 135 11.89 -10.88 -1.52
C MET A 135 13.03 -11.85 -1.79
N ASN A 136 14.27 -11.43 -1.54
CA ASN A 136 15.44 -12.30 -1.68
C ASN A 136 15.71 -13.11 -0.39
N ALA A 137 16.65 -14.05 -0.44
CA ALA A 137 17.01 -14.88 0.72
C ALA A 137 17.64 -14.13 1.91
N ARG A 138 17.91 -12.82 1.78
CA ARG A 138 18.39 -11.95 2.86
C ARG A 138 17.25 -11.14 3.50
N GLY A 139 16.01 -11.38 3.10
CA GLY A 139 14.84 -10.64 3.57
C GLY A 139 14.67 -9.25 2.96
N GLU A 140 15.50 -8.87 2.00
CA GLU A 140 15.35 -7.60 1.27
C GLU A 140 14.15 -7.73 0.34
N VAL A 141 13.26 -6.73 0.30
CA VAL A 141 11.98 -6.80 -0.40
C VAL A 141 11.69 -5.56 -1.23
N SER A 142 10.98 -5.74 -2.35
CA SER A 142 10.39 -4.66 -3.12
C SER A 142 9.00 -5.06 -3.61
N THR A 143 8.13 -4.07 -3.84
CA THR A 143 6.74 -4.28 -4.26
C THR A 143 6.35 -3.22 -5.29
N HIS A 144 5.66 -3.65 -6.34
CA HIS A 144 4.99 -2.83 -7.33
C HIS A 144 3.48 -3.01 -7.22
N THR A 145 2.75 -1.89 -7.24
CA THR A 145 1.29 -1.89 -7.45
C THR A 145 1.00 -0.98 -8.63
N GLY A 146 0.48 -1.56 -9.70
CA GLY A 146 0.12 -0.82 -10.90
C GLY A 146 -1.06 0.13 -10.64
N PRO A 147 -1.14 1.27 -11.35
CA PRO A 147 -2.14 2.31 -11.12
C PRO A 147 -3.57 1.90 -11.49
N ARG A 148 -3.75 0.75 -12.17
CA ARG A 148 -5.05 0.14 -12.49
C ARG A 148 -5.24 -1.21 -11.79
N ALA A 149 -4.48 -1.50 -10.73
CA ALA A 149 -4.81 -2.61 -9.84
C ALA A 149 -6.20 -2.35 -9.22
N SER A 150 -6.97 -3.41 -8.99
CA SER A 150 -8.34 -3.29 -8.47
C SER A 150 -8.36 -2.67 -7.06
N ASP A 151 -9.37 -1.84 -6.81
CA ASP A 151 -9.65 -1.29 -5.47
C ASP A 151 -10.02 -2.39 -4.46
N TRP A 152 -9.92 -2.03 -3.18
CA TRP A 152 -10.17 -2.88 -2.01
C TRP A 152 -11.39 -2.41 -1.20
#